data_AF-A0A6I6XY22-F1
#
_entry.id   AF-A0A6I6XY22-F1
#
_cell.length_a   1.000
_cell.length_b   1.000
_cell.length_c   1.000
_cell.angle_alpha   90.00
_cell.angle_beta   90.00
_cell.angle_gamma   90.00
#
_symmetry.space_group_name_H-M   'P 1'
#
loop_
_entity.id
_entity.type
_entity.pdbx_description
1 polymer ?
#
loop_
_entity_poly.entity_id
_entity_poly.type
_entity_poly.pdbx_seq_one_letter_code
_entity_poly.pdbx_strand_id
1 'polypeptide(L)'
;MKSSRSVAGAILLTTFATLLMAGCAQNRDVRDGHDYTSGTTDRSTTAYLGCVKGELQGNVKTYEVDGDNSVKLYVESTDLTQAAGLVELHGTGTERQFTAYQRDAWYDHGRLLDAALMCKKA
;
A
#
# COMPACT_ATOMS: atom_id res chain seq x y z
N MET A 1 -19.31 -73.88 -6.70
CA MET A 1 -19.42 -73.30 -5.35
C MET A 1 -18.03 -73.17 -4.74
N LYS A 2 -17.47 -71.96 -4.63
CA LYS A 2 -16.81 -71.39 -3.44
C LYS A 2 -16.19 -70.04 -3.83
N SER A 3 -16.70 -68.97 -3.21
CA SER A 3 -16.17 -67.61 -3.29
C SER A 3 -14.95 -67.47 -2.37
N SER A 4 -13.93 -66.73 -2.80
CA SER A 4 -13.01 -66.07 -1.87
C SER A 4 -12.94 -64.60 -2.26
N ARG A 5 -13.58 -63.79 -1.42
CA ARG A 5 -13.77 -62.35 -1.58
C ARG A 5 -12.48 -61.60 -1.20
N SER A 6 -12.22 -60.55 -1.97
CA SER A 6 -11.54 -59.30 -1.65
C SER A 6 -10.76 -59.24 -0.33
N VAL A 7 -9.44 -59.43 -0.40
CA VAL A 7 -8.48 -58.94 0.61
C VAL A 7 -7.42 -58.11 -0.12
N ALA A 8 -7.85 -57.04 -0.79
CA ALA A 8 -6.93 -56.06 -1.37
C ALA A 8 -7.53 -54.64 -1.44
N GLY A 9 -8.70 -54.42 -0.83
CA GLY A 9 -9.38 -53.11 -0.84
C GLY A 9 -9.14 -52.25 0.40
N ALA A 10 -8.48 -52.79 1.44
CA ALA A 10 -8.42 -52.14 2.75
C ALA A 10 -7.13 -51.34 3.03
N ILE A 11 -6.13 -51.35 2.14
CA ILE A 11 -4.84 -50.66 2.37
C ILE A 11 -4.75 -49.32 1.61
N LEU A 12 -5.75 -48.97 0.79
CA LEU A 12 -5.71 -47.74 -0.02
C LEU A 12 -6.49 -46.54 0.56
N LEU A 13 -7.00 -46.62 1.79
CA LEU A 13 -7.87 -45.59 2.37
C LEU A 13 -7.27 -44.81 3.55
N THR A 14 -6.00 -45.00 3.89
CA THR A 14 -5.39 -44.43 5.11
C THR A 14 -4.24 -43.44 4.89
N THR A 15 -4.04 -42.93 3.68
CA THR A 15 -3.00 -41.89 3.41
C THR A 15 -3.55 -40.51 3.01
N PHE A 16 -4.88 -40.33 2.93
CA PHE A 16 -5.50 -39.07 2.51
C PHE A 16 -5.95 -38.15 3.66
N ALA A 17 -5.56 -38.43 4.91
CA ALA A 17 -6.04 -37.67 6.08
C ALA A 17 -5.06 -36.61 6.62
N THR A 18 -3.87 -36.45 6.05
CA THR A 18 -2.82 -35.56 6.61
C THR A 18 -2.65 -34.22 5.86
N LEU A 19 -3.39 -33.96 4.79
CA LEU A 19 -3.22 -32.75 3.96
C LEU A 19 -4.14 -31.58 4.30
N LEU A 20 -5.01 -31.70 5.32
CA LEU A 20 -5.99 -30.65 5.67
C LEU A 20 -5.57 -29.78 6.87
N MET A 21 -4.30 -29.81 7.27
CA MET A 21 -3.73 -28.91 8.29
C MET A 21 -2.80 -27.85 7.68
N ALA A 22 -2.95 -27.53 6.39
CA ALA A 22 -2.51 -26.22 5.89
C ALA A 22 -3.63 -25.23 6.19
N GLY A 23 -3.72 -24.79 7.45
CA GLY A 23 -4.61 -23.72 7.82
C GLY A 23 -4.34 -22.53 6.90
N CYS A 24 -5.35 -22.12 6.14
CA CYS A 24 -5.37 -20.83 5.47
C CYS A 24 -5.46 -19.72 6.53
N ALA A 25 -4.49 -19.62 7.43
CA ALA A 25 -4.18 -18.37 8.10
C ALA A 25 -3.42 -17.48 7.09
N GLN A 26 -4.03 -17.29 5.91
CA GLN A 26 -3.64 -16.22 5.02
C GLN A 26 -4.25 -14.97 5.62
N ASN A 27 -3.62 -14.51 6.70
CA ASN A 27 -3.95 -13.30 7.40
C ASN A 27 -3.85 -12.17 6.37
N ARG A 28 -5.00 -11.77 5.81
CA ARG A 28 -5.07 -10.80 4.71
C ARG A 28 -4.99 -9.37 5.24
N ASP A 29 -4.87 -9.20 6.55
CA ASP A 29 -5.06 -7.92 7.25
C ASP A 29 -3.78 -7.09 7.45
N VAL A 30 -2.64 -7.50 6.89
CA VAL A 30 -1.38 -6.71 6.98
C VAL A 30 -1.00 -6.03 5.66
N ARG A 31 -1.58 -6.48 4.53
CA ARG A 31 -1.33 -5.84 3.22
C ARG A 31 -2.27 -4.68 2.92
N ASP A 32 -3.31 -4.50 3.73
CA ASP A 32 -4.11 -3.28 3.80
C ASP A 32 -3.46 -2.28 4.76
N GLY A 33 -2.15 -2.10 4.59
CA GLY A 33 -1.42 -1.08 5.32
C GLY A 33 -2.01 0.27 4.94
N HIS A 34 -2.72 0.88 5.90
CA HIS A 34 -3.28 2.23 5.77
C HIS A 34 -2.18 3.29 5.77
N ASP A 35 -0.91 2.88 5.66
CA ASP A 35 0.26 3.73 5.68
C ASP A 35 0.63 4.22 4.27
N TYR A 36 -0.10 3.81 3.22
CA TYR A 36 0.10 4.34 1.87
C TYR A 36 -1.16 4.38 1.01
N THR A 37 -1.12 5.22 -0.02
CA THR A 37 -2.11 5.27 -1.10
C THR A 37 -1.42 5.62 -2.42
N SER A 38 -2.07 5.33 -3.54
CA SER A 38 -1.56 5.68 -4.87
C SER A 38 -2.67 5.96 -5.86
N GLY A 39 -2.32 6.63 -6.95
CA GLY A 39 -3.27 6.93 -8.01
C GLY A 39 -2.63 7.74 -9.12
N THR A 40 -3.49 8.31 -9.97
CA THR A 40 -3.07 9.24 -11.01
C THR A 40 -3.76 10.58 -10.86
N THR A 41 -3.10 11.62 -11.38
CA THR A 41 -3.59 12.99 -11.42
C THR A 41 -3.23 13.64 -12.75
N ASP A 42 -4.15 14.44 -13.26
CA ASP A 42 -3.92 15.26 -14.46
C ASP A 42 -3.30 16.64 -14.12
N ARG A 43 -3.07 16.89 -12.82
CA ARG A 43 -2.48 18.14 -12.36
C ARG A 43 -0.98 18.20 -12.69
N SER A 44 -0.48 19.42 -12.87
CA SER A 44 0.96 19.65 -12.88
C SER A 44 1.57 19.34 -11.52
N THR A 45 2.86 19.03 -11.47
CA THR A 45 3.58 18.74 -10.23
C THR A 45 3.36 19.82 -9.17
N THR A 46 3.55 21.09 -9.54
CA THR A 46 3.37 22.23 -8.64
C THR A 46 1.93 22.34 -8.13
N ALA A 47 0.93 22.09 -8.99
CA ALA A 47 -0.48 22.20 -8.59
C ALA A 47 -0.91 21.04 -7.67
N TYR A 48 -0.42 19.83 -7.93
CA TYR A 48 -0.69 18.67 -7.10
C TYR A 48 -0.02 18.78 -5.73
N LEU A 49 1.29 18.99 -5.68
CA LEU A 49 2.03 19.11 -4.42
C LEU A 49 1.63 20.35 -3.62
N GLY A 50 1.31 21.46 -4.29
CA GLY A 50 0.78 22.66 -3.64
C GLY A 50 -0.57 22.41 -2.94
N CYS A 51 -1.45 21.63 -3.57
CA CYS A 51 -2.70 21.20 -2.95
C CYS A 51 -2.45 20.33 -1.73
N VAL A 52 -1.60 19.30 -1.85
CA VAL A 52 -1.27 18.41 -0.72
C VAL A 52 -0.70 19.21 0.45
N LYS A 53 0.24 20.13 0.18
CA LYS A 53 0.79 21.05 1.19
C LYS A 53 -0.29 21.90 1.86
N GLY A 54 -1.28 22.38 1.11
CA GLY A 54 -2.37 23.20 1.63
C GLY A 54 -3.31 22.42 2.56
N GLU A 55 -3.52 21.13 2.30
CA GLU A 55 -4.35 20.24 3.13
C GLU A 55 -3.65 19.80 4.43
N LEU A 56 -2.32 19.84 4.48
CA LEU A 56 -1.57 19.59 5.70
C LEU A 56 -1.77 20.74 6.69
N GLN A 57 -2.74 20.58 7.60
CA GLN A 57 -2.98 21.55 8.67
C GLN A 57 -1.74 21.75 9.56
N GLY A 58 -1.49 23.01 9.95
CA GLY A 58 -0.48 23.39 10.94
C GLY A 58 0.86 23.85 10.36
N ASN A 59 1.83 24.15 11.23
CA ASN A 59 3.21 24.50 10.87
C ASN A 59 4.05 23.25 10.52
N VAL A 60 3.47 22.30 9.79
CA VAL A 60 4.13 21.07 9.38
C VAL A 60 5.23 21.41 8.39
N LYS A 61 6.44 20.93 8.65
CA LYS A 61 7.58 21.20 7.76
C LYS A 61 7.50 20.28 6.56
N THR A 62 7.63 20.86 5.37
CA THR A 62 7.69 20.08 4.14
C THR A 62 8.93 20.41 3.34
N TYR A 63 9.47 19.40 2.65
CA TYR A 63 10.67 19.51 1.85
C TYR A 63 10.42 18.88 0.49
N GLU A 64 10.55 19.67 -0.57
CA GLU A 64 10.52 19.15 -1.94
C GLU A 64 11.94 18.79 -2.37
N VAL A 65 12.07 17.59 -2.94
CA VAL A 65 13.32 17.07 -3.49
C VAL A 65 13.02 16.60 -4.91
N ASP A 66 13.62 17.28 -5.88
CA ASP A 66 13.57 16.87 -7.27
C ASP A 66 14.47 15.65 -7.50
N GLY A 67 13.94 14.66 -8.21
CA GLY A 67 14.68 13.54 -8.78
C GLY A 67 14.61 13.55 -10.30
N ASP A 68 15.20 12.54 -10.95
CA ASP A 68 15.34 12.52 -12.41
C ASP A 68 13.99 12.53 -13.17
N ASN A 69 13.00 11.77 -12.69
CA ASN A 69 11.65 11.68 -13.28
C ASN A 69 10.55 11.67 -12.21
N SER A 70 10.88 12.09 -10.99
CA SER A 70 9.93 12.20 -9.90
C SER A 70 10.24 13.41 -9.04
N VAL A 71 9.20 13.93 -8.38
CA VAL A 71 9.35 14.95 -7.33
C VAL A 71 8.81 14.37 -6.04
N LYS A 72 9.61 14.46 -4.98
CA LYS A 72 9.28 13.94 -3.66
C LYS A 72 9.00 15.08 -2.71
N LEU A 73 7.87 15.03 -2.04
CA LEU A 73 7.48 15.90 -0.94
C LEU A 73 7.60 15.12 0.36
N TYR A 74 8.62 15.45 1.14
CA TYR A 74 8.84 14.88 2.47
C TYR A 74 8.13 15.72 3.54
N VAL A 75 7.64 15.06 4.57
CA VAL A 75 6.99 15.67 5.73
C VAL A 75 7.86 15.47 6.97
N GLU A 76 8.13 16.55 7.69
CA GLU A 76 8.99 16.69 8.89
C GLU A 76 10.49 16.40 8.70
N SER A 77 10.90 15.47 7.82
CA SER A 77 12.32 15.17 7.57
C SER A 77 12.54 14.57 6.18
N THR A 78 13.69 14.86 5.56
CA THR A 78 14.13 14.22 4.30
C THR A 78 14.79 12.85 4.52
N ASP A 79 15.14 12.51 5.76
CA ASP A 79 15.60 11.16 6.12
C ASP A 79 14.39 10.21 6.13
N LEU A 80 14.37 9.22 5.23
CA LEU A 80 13.28 8.23 5.12
C LEU A 80 13.02 7.49 6.44
N THR A 81 14.02 7.34 7.30
CA THR A 81 13.88 6.69 8.60
C THR A 81 13.31 7.62 9.68
N GLN A 82 13.16 8.91 9.39
CA GLN A 82 12.61 9.92 10.32
C GLN A 82 11.42 10.69 9.73
N ALA A 83 11.18 10.62 8.43
CA ALA A 83 10.07 11.29 7.75
C ALA A 83 8.73 10.80 8.31
N ALA A 84 7.86 11.75 8.68
CA ALA A 84 6.49 11.46 9.10
C ALA A 84 5.63 11.01 7.91
N GLY A 85 5.97 11.50 6.71
CA GLY A 85 5.32 11.11 5.47
C GLY A 85 6.12 11.51 4.23
N LEU A 86 5.70 10.96 3.11
CA LEU A 86 6.32 11.13 1.81
C LEU A 86 5.22 11.10 0.74
N VAL A 87 5.21 12.07 -0.15
CA VAL A 87 4.44 11.99 -1.40
C VAL A 87 5.42 12.03 -2.55
N GLU A 88 5.38 11.01 -3.39
CA GLU A 88 6.18 10.93 -4.60
C GLU A 88 5.27 11.05 -5.81
N LEU A 89 5.59 11.98 -6.71
CA LEU A 89 4.90 12.17 -7.97
C LEU A 89 5.86 11.82 -9.11
N HIS A 90 5.49 10.81 -9.90
CA HIS A 90 6.26 10.31 -11.03
C HIS A 90 5.64 10.76 -12.36
N GLY A 91 6.53 11.02 -13.31
CA GLY A 91 6.17 11.20 -14.71
C GLY A 91 6.09 12.65 -15.18
N THR A 92 6.13 12.78 -16.50
CA THR A 92 6.07 14.03 -17.24
C THR A 92 4.93 13.93 -18.25
N GLY A 93 4.17 15.01 -18.47
CA GLY A 93 3.06 15.04 -19.43
C GLY A 93 1.69 15.38 -18.83
N THR A 94 0.63 14.80 -19.39
CA THR A 94 -0.78 15.09 -19.08
C THR A 94 -1.33 14.29 -17.90
N GLU A 95 -0.80 13.10 -17.64
CA GLU A 95 -1.17 12.25 -16.50
C GLU A 95 0.10 11.89 -15.72
N ARG A 96 0.04 11.97 -14.39
CA ARG A 96 1.14 11.65 -13.47
C ARG A 96 0.69 10.63 -12.45
N GLN A 97 1.59 9.75 -12.05
CA GLN A 97 1.33 8.78 -11.00
C GLN A 97 1.81 9.35 -9.67
N PHE A 98 1.00 9.25 -8.63
CA PHE A 98 1.42 9.59 -7.27
C PHE A 98 1.37 8.38 -6.36
N THR A 99 2.27 8.38 -5.39
CA THR A 99 2.24 7.51 -4.22
C THR A 99 2.40 8.38 -2.99
N ALA A 100 1.57 8.20 -1.98
CA ALA A 100 1.74 8.82 -0.68
C ALA A 100 1.95 7.75 0.38
N TYR A 101 2.87 7.99 1.31
CA TYR A 101 3.18 7.16 2.45
C TYR A 101 3.14 8.00 3.72
N GLN A 102 2.58 7.46 4.79
CA GLN A 102 2.52 8.09 6.10
C GLN A 102 2.85 7.05 7.16
N ARG A 103 3.87 7.33 7.98
CA ARG A 103 4.44 6.37 8.93
C ARG A 103 3.45 5.96 10.01
N ASP A 104 2.80 6.95 10.61
CA ASP A 104 1.89 6.77 11.74
C ASP A 104 0.46 7.03 11.29
N ALA A 105 0.08 6.52 10.11
CA ALA A 105 -1.23 6.80 9.50
C ALA A 105 -2.40 6.38 10.40
N TRP A 106 -2.24 5.37 11.24
CA TRP A 106 -3.24 5.02 12.24
C TRP A 106 -3.47 6.14 13.28
N TYR A 107 -2.39 6.75 13.79
CA TYR A 107 -2.46 7.82 14.79
C TYR A 107 -2.91 9.14 14.18
N ASP A 108 -2.42 9.44 12.97
CA ASP A 108 -2.75 10.64 12.22
C ASP A 108 -4.04 10.52 11.40
N HIS A 109 -4.78 9.41 11.55
CA HIS A 109 -6.00 9.11 10.79
C HIS A 109 -5.83 9.20 9.27
N GLY A 110 -4.66 8.85 8.73
CA GLY A 110 -4.38 8.82 7.29
C GLY A 110 -4.43 10.19 6.62
N ARG A 111 -4.35 11.29 7.38
CA ARG A 111 -4.54 12.66 6.87
C ARG A 111 -3.72 12.99 5.63
N LEU A 112 -2.46 12.55 5.55
CA LEU A 112 -1.63 12.81 4.36
C LEU A 112 -2.14 12.02 3.14
N LEU A 113 -2.64 10.81 3.37
CA LEU A 113 -3.16 9.93 2.33
C LEU A 113 -4.50 10.44 1.80
N ASP A 114 -5.36 10.93 2.70
CA ASP A 114 -6.61 11.59 2.34
C ASP A 114 -6.36 12.86 1.53
N ALA A 115 -5.38 13.68 1.93
CA ALA A 115 -4.96 14.85 1.18
C ALA A 115 -4.47 14.48 -0.23
N ALA A 116 -3.64 13.44 -0.35
CA ALA A 116 -3.16 12.96 -1.65
C ALA A 116 -4.32 12.50 -2.56
N LEU A 117 -5.29 11.76 -2.02
CA LEU A 117 -6.46 11.31 -2.76
C LEU A 117 -7.39 12.46 -3.17
N MET A 118 -7.63 13.41 -2.27
CA MET A 118 -8.46 14.58 -2.54
C MET A 118 -7.87 15.44 -3.65
N CYS A 119 -6.55 15.65 -3.62
CA CYS A 119 -5.85 16.51 -4.57
C CYS A 119 -5.71 15.90 -5.97
N LYS A 120 -6.15 14.66 -6.21
CA LYS A 120 -5.95 14.00 -7.52
C LYS A 120 -6.75 14.64 -8.68
N LYS A 121 -7.92 15.22 -8.40
CA LYS A 121 -8.91 15.69 -9.41
C LYS A 121 -9.42 17.12 -9.24
N ALA A 122 -9.02 17.80 -8.16
CA ALA A 122 -9.57 19.10 -7.82
C ALA A 122 -9.24 20.17 -8.89
#